data_AF-A0AAN5YXF5-F1
#
_entry.id   AF-A0AAN5YXF5-F1
#
_cell.length_a   1.000
_cell.length_b   1.000
_cell.length_c   1.000
_cell.angle_alpha   90.00
_cell.angle_beta   90.00
_cell.angle_gamma   90.00
#
_symmetry.space_group_name_H-M   'P 1'
#
loop_
_entity.id
_entity.type
_entity.pdbx_description
1 polymer ?
#
loop_
_entity_poly.entity_id
_entity_poly.type
_entity_poly.pdbx_seq_one_letter_code
_entity_poly.pdbx_strand_id
1 'polypeptide(L)'
;MGNLPRVDRKVLTSYAAPKVYERWESKPQSLMLQSLQAYPMTLLRGGLCRLFTALFVTSQPLLLKRTIRWFSEPSTPVSDAEGYGLIGAYLVVYGGRAVFTALAQHQNYRLITMIRASLVSLIYDRTLRLDLVEAKESAALTLMSTDVERIGQGLQFVHEIWATPAEFGVAIFLLQREVALGSLA
;
A
#
# COMPACT_ATOMS: atom_id res chain seq x y z
N MET A 1 -6.56 21.73 -26.24
CA MET A 1 -6.56 20.30 -25.84
C MET A 1 -5.24 20.01 -25.16
N GLY A 2 -5.26 19.99 -23.83
CA GLY A 2 -4.08 20.13 -22.98
C GLY A 2 -3.23 18.86 -22.90
N ASN A 3 -1.91 19.08 -22.83
CA ASN A 3 -0.88 18.07 -22.65
C ASN A 3 -1.07 17.30 -21.35
N LEU A 4 -1.74 16.15 -21.42
CA LEU A 4 -1.72 15.16 -20.34
C LEU A 4 -0.37 14.43 -20.33
N PRO A 5 0.23 14.17 -19.15
CA PRO A 5 1.46 13.39 -19.06
C PRO A 5 1.29 12.02 -19.72
N ARG A 6 2.32 11.56 -20.46
CA ARG A 6 2.31 10.21 -21.06
C ARG A 6 2.13 9.17 -19.96
N VAL A 7 1.03 8.43 -20.03
CA VAL A 7 0.74 7.30 -19.14
C VAL A 7 1.86 6.27 -19.24
N ASP A 8 2.39 5.86 -18.09
CA ASP A 8 3.50 4.92 -17.93
C ASP A 8 3.27 3.65 -18.77
N ARG A 9 4.27 3.23 -19.55
CA ARG A 9 4.19 2.13 -20.53
C ARG A 9 3.80 0.79 -19.91
N LYS A 10 4.00 0.64 -18.60
CA LYS A 10 3.59 -0.53 -17.80
C LYS A 10 2.10 -0.57 -17.47
N VAL A 11 1.39 0.56 -17.61
CA VAL A 11 -0.06 0.69 -17.41
C VAL A 11 -0.80 0.50 -18.74
N LEU A 12 -0.11 0.64 -19.88
CA LEU A 12 -0.70 0.41 -21.19
C LEU A 12 -1.11 -1.06 -21.37
N THR A 13 -2.39 -1.23 -21.69
CA THR A 13 -3.10 -2.49 -21.97
C THR A 13 -2.33 -3.44 -22.90
N SER A 14 -1.52 -2.93 -23.83
CA SER A 14 -0.69 -3.74 -24.73
C SER A 14 0.36 -4.64 -24.06
N TYR A 15 0.82 -4.31 -22.84
CA TYR A 15 1.81 -5.13 -22.10
C TYR A 15 1.18 -5.99 -20.99
N ALA A 16 0.05 -5.55 -20.44
CA ALA A 16 -0.64 -6.22 -19.34
C ALA A 16 -1.59 -7.32 -19.83
N ALA A 17 -2.30 -7.09 -20.94
CA ALA A 17 -3.28 -8.03 -21.48
C ALA A 17 -2.67 -9.37 -21.94
N PRO A 18 -1.53 -9.43 -22.66
CA PRO A 18 -0.99 -10.70 -23.16
C PRO A 18 -0.54 -11.63 -22.03
N LYS A 19 0.11 -11.09 -20.98
CA LYS A 19 0.61 -11.88 -19.84
C LYS A 19 -0.50 -12.51 -19.00
N VAL A 20 -1.63 -11.82 -18.86
CA VAL A 20 -2.80 -12.35 -18.14
C VAL A 20 -3.51 -13.39 -19.00
N TYR A 21 -3.61 -13.15 -20.32
CA TYR A 21 -4.23 -14.07 -21.27
C TYR A 21 -3.47 -15.41 -21.38
N GLU A 22 -2.16 -15.36 -21.53
CA GLU A 22 -1.27 -16.53 -21.66
C GLU A 22 -1.29 -17.44 -20.41
N ARG A 23 -1.43 -16.84 -19.22
CA ARG A 23 -1.59 -17.59 -17.96
C ARG A 23 -2.98 -18.17 -17.78
N TRP A 24 -4.02 -17.50 -18.27
CA TRP A 24 -5.39 -17.98 -18.16
C TRP A 24 -5.66 -19.20 -19.03
N GLU A 25 -5.09 -19.27 -20.24
CA GLU A 25 -5.17 -20.48 -21.07
C GLU A 25 -4.52 -21.70 -20.40
N SER A 26 -3.48 -21.50 -19.59
CA SER A 26 -2.76 -22.61 -18.96
C SER A 26 -3.48 -23.24 -17.75
N LYS A 27 -4.31 -22.48 -17.02
CA LYS A 27 -5.08 -22.96 -15.85
C LYS A 27 -6.40 -22.20 -15.70
N PRO A 28 -7.57 -22.88 -15.74
CA PRO A 28 -8.88 -22.25 -15.54
C PRO A 28 -9.14 -22.03 -14.03
N GLN A 29 -8.33 -21.17 -13.41
CA GLN A 29 -8.53 -20.70 -12.04
C GLN A 29 -8.98 -19.23 -12.04
N SER A 30 -9.41 -18.72 -10.89
CA SER A 30 -9.92 -17.34 -10.73
C SER A 30 -9.00 -16.29 -11.37
N LEU A 31 -9.54 -15.52 -12.32
CA LEU A 31 -8.85 -14.45 -13.06
C LEU A 31 -8.21 -13.41 -12.13
N MET A 32 -8.79 -13.18 -10.95
CA MET A 32 -8.24 -12.30 -9.92
C MET A 32 -6.90 -12.81 -9.38
N LEU A 33 -6.76 -14.12 -9.19
CA LEU A 33 -5.55 -14.69 -8.62
C LEU A 33 -4.39 -14.57 -9.63
N GLN A 34 -4.69 -14.72 -10.91
CA GLN A 34 -3.70 -14.61 -11.98
C GLN A 34 -3.28 -13.17 -12.25
N SER A 35 -4.21 -12.21 -12.18
CA SER A 35 -3.86 -10.78 -12.26
C SER A 35 -3.01 -10.37 -11.04
N LEU A 36 -3.30 -10.89 -9.85
CA LEU A 36 -2.49 -10.65 -8.65
C LEU A 36 -1.08 -11.24 -8.78
N GLN A 37 -0.97 -12.47 -9.29
CA GLN A 37 0.30 -13.14 -9.57
C GLN A 37 1.08 -12.54 -10.75
N ALA A 38 0.46 -11.69 -11.57
CA ALA A 38 1.14 -10.98 -12.66
C ALA A 38 1.95 -9.78 -12.15
N TYR A 39 1.65 -9.26 -10.95
CA TYR A 39 2.31 -8.08 -10.37
C TYR A 39 2.96 -8.33 -8.99
N PRO A 40 3.80 -9.38 -8.83
CA PRO A 40 4.42 -9.70 -7.53
C PRO A 40 5.34 -8.57 -7.06
N MET A 41 5.95 -7.84 -8.00
CA MET A 41 6.85 -6.74 -7.65
C MET A 41 6.13 -5.53 -7.08
N THR A 42 4.89 -5.28 -7.50
CA THR A 42 4.06 -4.21 -6.94
C THR A 42 3.62 -4.57 -5.53
N LEU A 43 3.26 -5.82 -5.29
CA LEU A 43 2.88 -6.33 -3.96
C LEU A 43 4.04 -6.27 -2.96
N LEU A 44 5.26 -6.66 -3.39
CA LEU A 44 6.43 -6.61 -2.53
C LEU A 44 6.82 -5.17 -2.18
N ARG A 45 6.76 -4.25 -3.16
CA ARG A 45 7.01 -2.82 -2.91
C ARG A 45 5.98 -2.21 -1.96
N GLY A 46 4.69 -2.54 -2.13
CA GLY A 46 3.63 -2.10 -1.22
C GLY A 46 3.84 -2.61 0.21
N GLY A 47 4.16 -3.90 0.36
CA GLY A 47 4.46 -4.51 1.66
C GLY A 47 5.68 -3.88 2.33
N LEU A 48 6.75 -3.65 1.57
CA LEU A 48 7.96 -3.00 2.08
C LEU A 48 7.68 -1.56 2.55
N CYS A 49 6.93 -0.77 1.78
CA CYS A 49 6.54 0.58 2.20
C CYS A 49 5.71 0.54 3.50
N ARG A 50 4.81 -0.44 3.64
CA ARG A 50 3.99 -0.61 4.85
C ARG A 50 4.81 -0.97 6.08
N LEU A 51 5.85 -1.79 5.93
CA LEU A 51 6.80 -2.11 7.01
C LEU A 51 7.57 -0.88 7.47
N PHE A 52 8.06 -0.04 6.55
CA PHE A 52 8.71 1.22 6.90
C PHE A 52 7.76 2.17 7.63
N THR A 53 6.52 2.31 7.16
CA THR A 53 5.50 3.11 7.86
C THR A 53 5.28 2.60 9.28
N ALA A 54 5.18 1.29 9.48
CA ALA A 54 5.03 0.70 10.82
C ALA A 54 6.25 1.05 11.70
N LEU A 55 7.48 0.93 11.19
CA LEU A 55 8.69 1.31 11.92
C LEU A 55 8.66 2.77 12.40
N PHE A 56 8.23 3.70 11.54
CA PHE A 56 8.11 5.12 11.92
C PHE A 56 6.97 5.39 12.92
N VAL A 57 5.88 4.62 12.88
CA VAL A 57 4.81 4.70 13.89
C VAL A 57 5.32 4.22 15.24
N THR A 58 5.98 3.06 15.26
CA THR A 58 6.55 2.48 16.47
C THR A 58 7.66 3.34 17.09
N SER A 59 8.37 4.13 16.29
CA SER A 59 9.44 5.02 16.75
C SER A 59 8.94 6.29 17.47
N GLN A 60 7.70 6.73 17.22
CA GLN A 60 7.12 7.93 17.84
C GLN A 60 7.07 7.91 19.37
N PRO A 61 6.56 6.84 20.04
CA PRO A 61 6.54 6.80 21.49
C PRO A 61 7.96 6.78 22.10
N LEU A 62 8.93 6.15 21.43
CA LEU A 62 10.33 6.12 21.88
C LEU A 62 10.96 7.51 21.82
N LEU A 63 10.71 8.27 20.75
CA LEU A 63 11.15 9.66 20.64
C LEU A 63 10.54 10.52 21.74
N LEU A 64 9.22 10.43 21.92
CA LEU A 64 8.52 11.21 22.95
C LEU A 64 9.09 10.92 24.35
N LYS A 65 9.33 9.64 24.67
CA LYS A 65 9.96 9.26 25.94
C LYS A 65 11.34 9.91 26.11
N ARG A 66 12.15 9.91 25.05
CA ARG A 66 13.48 10.51 25.07
C ARG A 66 13.43 12.03 25.25
N THR A 67 12.43 12.67 24.65
CA THR A 67 12.14 14.11 24.81
C THR A 67 11.79 14.44 26.25
N ILE A 68 10.86 13.69 26.84
CA ILE A 68 10.44 13.91 28.23
C ILE A 68 11.63 13.74 29.17
N ARG A 69 12.47 12.70 28.96
CA ARG A 69 13.66 12.49 29.79
C ARG A 69 14.66 13.64 29.67
N TRP A 70 14.89 14.13 28.46
CA TRP A 70 15.77 15.26 28.19
C TRP A 70 15.31 16.53 28.93
N PHE A 71 14.00 16.82 28.93
CA PHE A 71 13.44 17.96 29.67
C PHE A 71 13.56 17.83 31.20
N SER A 72 13.66 16.61 31.73
CA SER A 72 13.78 16.35 33.17
C SER A 72 15.22 16.37 33.70
N GLU A 73 16.23 16.34 32.81
CA GLU A 73 17.65 16.36 33.19
C GLU A 73 18.18 17.81 33.29
N PRO A 74 19.11 18.12 34.22
CA PRO A 74 19.68 19.47 34.34
C PRO A 74 20.40 19.92 33.06
N SER A 75 20.22 21.18 32.67
CA SER A 75 20.85 21.74 31.46
C SER A 75 22.36 21.74 31.57
N THR A 76 23.02 20.97 30.70
CA THR A 76 24.48 20.91 30.53
C THR A 76 24.81 21.10 29.05
N PRO A 77 26.03 21.54 28.67
CA PRO A 77 26.40 21.70 27.26
C PRO A 77 26.25 20.41 26.42
N VAL A 78 26.33 19.24 27.06
CA VAL A 78 26.06 17.93 26.44
C VAL A 78 24.56 17.73 26.19
N SER A 79 23.71 18.20 27.11
CA SER A 79 22.25 18.17 26.97
C SER A 79 21.78 19.01 25.77
N ASP A 80 22.39 20.16 25.50
CA ASP A 80 22.00 20.99 24.34
C ASP A 80 22.23 20.29 23.00
N ALA A 81 23.34 19.55 22.86
CA ALA A 81 23.62 18.75 21.66
C ALA A 81 22.62 17.60 21.48
N GLU A 82 22.20 16.95 22.57
CA GLU A 82 21.14 15.93 22.53
C GLU A 82 19.79 16.51 22.08
N GLY A 83 19.46 17.73 22.50
CA GLY A 83 18.25 18.44 22.09
C GLY A 83 18.17 18.68 20.58
N TYR A 84 19.26 19.17 19.97
CA TYR A 84 19.32 19.33 18.50
C TYR A 84 19.22 18.00 17.76
N GLY A 85 19.84 16.93 18.30
CA GLY A 85 19.71 15.58 17.77
C GLY A 85 18.26 15.08 17.80
N LEU A 86 17.52 15.39 18.87
CA LEU A 86 16.11 15.05 18.99
C LEU A 86 15.25 15.75 17.94
N ILE A 87 15.46 17.05 17.69
CA ILE A 87 14.76 17.80 16.65
C ILE A 87 14.98 17.14 15.28
N GLY A 88 16.23 16.78 14.96
CA GLY A 88 16.57 16.05 13.74
C GLY A 88 15.85 14.71 13.65
N ALA A 89 15.79 13.96 14.75
CA ALA A 89 15.10 12.68 14.80
C ALA A 89 13.58 12.81 14.57
N TYR A 90 12.93 13.86 15.11
CA TYR A 90 11.54 14.17 14.81
C TYR A 90 11.31 14.45 13.33
N LEU A 91 12.16 15.27 12.71
CA LEU A 91 12.05 15.56 11.27
C LEU A 91 12.16 14.28 10.43
N VAL A 92 13.11 13.40 10.76
CA VAL A 92 13.31 12.12 10.05
C VAL A 92 12.12 11.19 10.24
N VAL A 93 11.60 11.05 11.46
CA VAL A 93 10.50 10.11 11.72
C VAL A 93 9.19 10.57 11.10
N TYR A 94 8.81 11.84 11.28
CA TYR A 94 7.56 12.35 10.71
C TYR A 94 7.66 12.55 9.19
N GLY A 95 8.79 13.05 8.70
CA GLY A 95 9.05 13.18 7.27
C GLY A 95 9.11 11.82 6.57
N GLY A 96 9.84 10.86 7.15
CA GLY A 96 9.89 9.48 6.70
C GLY A 96 8.49 8.86 6.65
N ARG A 97 7.71 8.97 7.73
CA ARG A 97 6.32 8.47 7.75
C ARG A 97 5.49 9.05 6.61
N ALA A 98 5.56 10.36 6.38
CA ALA A 98 4.80 11.02 5.32
C ALA A 98 5.21 10.50 3.93
N VAL A 99 6.52 10.43 3.66
CA VAL A 99 7.05 9.96 2.37
C VAL A 99 6.67 8.51 2.10
N PHE A 100 6.88 7.60 3.06
CA PHE A 100 6.55 6.19 2.89
C PHE A 100 5.04 5.93 2.79
N THR A 101 4.23 6.72 3.50
CA THR A 101 2.77 6.67 3.35
C THR A 101 2.35 7.13 1.95
N ALA A 102 2.90 8.23 1.43
CA ALA A 102 2.62 8.68 0.07
C ALA A 102 3.06 7.65 -0.98
N LEU A 103 4.24 7.04 -0.80
CA LEU A 103 4.73 5.98 -1.69
C LEU A 103 3.83 4.74 -1.66
N ALA A 104 3.41 4.29 -0.48
CA ALA A 104 2.49 3.17 -0.33
C ALA A 104 1.15 3.45 -1.04
N GLN A 105 0.57 4.63 -0.79
CA GLN A 105 -0.67 5.05 -1.46
C GLN A 105 -0.51 5.10 -2.98
N HIS A 106 0.60 5.66 -3.47
CA HIS A 106 0.87 5.71 -4.91
C HIS A 106 0.97 4.32 -5.54
N GLN A 107 1.67 3.37 -4.89
CA GLN A 107 1.75 1.99 -5.40
C GLN A 107 0.39 1.29 -5.38
N ASN A 108 -0.43 1.52 -4.36
CA ASN A 108 -1.78 0.98 -4.27
C ASN A 108 -2.67 1.49 -5.40
N TYR A 109 -2.74 2.81 -5.61
CA TYR A 109 -3.51 3.37 -6.73
C TYR A 109 -3.03 2.85 -8.07
N ARG A 110 -1.72 2.73 -8.28
CA ARG A 110 -1.14 2.18 -9.50
C ARG A 110 -1.55 0.71 -9.72
N LEU A 111 -1.56 -0.12 -8.68
CA LEU A 111 -2.02 -1.51 -8.75
C LEU A 111 -3.50 -1.58 -9.14
N ILE A 112 -4.35 -0.77 -8.48
CA ILE A 112 -5.80 -0.72 -8.75
C ILE A 112 -6.05 -0.33 -10.21
N THR A 113 -5.37 0.70 -10.71
CA THR A 113 -5.51 1.13 -12.11
C THR A 113 -5.09 0.04 -13.09
N MET A 114 -3.99 -0.67 -12.85
CA MET A 114 -3.54 -1.77 -13.72
C MET A 114 -4.54 -2.92 -13.74
N ILE A 115 -5.04 -3.34 -12.57
CA ILE A 115 -6.01 -4.42 -12.46
C ILE A 115 -7.30 -4.04 -13.20
N ARG A 116 -7.83 -2.84 -12.95
CA ARG A 116 -9.01 -2.32 -13.65
C ARG A 116 -8.81 -2.29 -15.17
N ALA A 117 -7.71 -1.71 -15.64
CA ALA A 117 -7.41 -1.62 -17.06
C ALA A 117 -7.32 -3.01 -17.73
N SER A 118 -6.68 -3.98 -17.06
CA SER A 118 -6.54 -5.34 -17.58
C SER A 118 -7.88 -6.09 -17.64
N LEU A 119 -8.70 -6.00 -16.60
CA LEU A 119 -9.96 -6.72 -16.50
C LEU A 119 -11.03 -6.14 -17.42
N VAL A 120 -11.13 -4.81 -17.49
CA VAL A 120 -12.04 -4.14 -18.44
C VAL A 120 -11.67 -4.49 -19.87
N SER A 121 -10.38 -4.48 -20.22
CA SER A 121 -9.94 -4.87 -21.58
C SER A 121 -10.28 -6.31 -21.93
N LEU A 122 -10.11 -7.23 -20.98
CA LEU A 122 -10.44 -8.66 -21.16
C LEU A 122 -11.94 -8.88 -21.35
N ILE A 123 -12.76 -8.22 -20.53
CA ILE A 123 -14.22 -8.29 -20.62
C ILE A 123 -14.67 -7.74 -21.98
N TYR A 124 -14.17 -6.58 -22.39
CA TYR A 124 -14.53 -5.95 -23.65
C TYR A 124 -14.14 -6.80 -24.87
N ASP A 125 -12.93 -7.37 -24.89
CA ASP A 125 -12.48 -8.29 -25.94
C ASP A 125 -13.39 -9.53 -26.04
N ARG A 126 -13.80 -10.08 -24.89
CA ARG A 126 -14.65 -11.27 -24.86
C ARG A 126 -16.07 -10.97 -25.35
N THR A 127 -16.61 -9.81 -25.00
CA THR A 127 -17.95 -9.39 -25.40
C THR A 127 -18.02 -9.04 -26.89
N LEU A 128 -17.02 -8.34 -27.43
CA LEU A 128 -16.91 -8.07 -28.88
C LEU A 128 -16.83 -9.35 -29.73
N ARG A 129 -16.42 -10.47 -29.13
CA ARG A 129 -16.33 -11.77 -29.81
C ARG A 129 -17.60 -12.63 -29.68
N LEU A 130 -18.61 -12.19 -28.94
CA LEU A 130 -19.81 -12.98 -28.63
C LEU A 130 -21.13 -12.51 -29.31
N ASP A 131 -21.14 -11.35 -29.97
CA ASP A 131 -22.22 -10.78 -30.81
C ASP A 131 -23.69 -10.81 -30.28
N LEU A 132 -24.14 -9.61 -29.88
CA LEU A 132 -25.48 -8.98 -29.95
C LEU A 132 -26.68 -9.58 -29.18
N VAL A 133 -26.73 -9.30 -27.87
CA VAL A 133 -28.01 -9.07 -27.16
C VAL A 133 -27.91 -7.72 -26.41
N GLU A 134 -28.06 -6.65 -27.18
CA GLU A 134 -27.63 -5.26 -26.92
C GLU A 134 -28.04 -4.66 -25.55
N ALA A 135 -29.21 -5.01 -25.00
CA ALA A 135 -29.68 -4.47 -23.73
C ALA A 135 -29.23 -5.28 -22.49
N LYS A 136 -29.30 -6.61 -22.57
CA LYS A 136 -28.89 -7.50 -21.46
C LYS A 136 -27.37 -7.54 -21.32
N GLU A 137 -26.68 -7.39 -22.43
CA GLU A 137 -25.22 -7.35 -22.53
C GLU A 137 -24.63 -6.06 -21.95
N SER A 138 -25.22 -4.90 -22.25
CA SER A 138 -24.78 -3.61 -21.67
C SER A 138 -24.96 -3.55 -20.13
N ALA A 139 -26.08 -4.06 -19.62
CA ALA A 139 -26.31 -4.17 -18.19
C ALA A 139 -25.34 -5.16 -17.52
N ALA A 140 -25.12 -6.33 -18.13
CA ALA A 140 -24.18 -7.33 -17.63
C ALA A 140 -22.72 -6.83 -17.64
N LEU A 141 -22.30 -6.15 -18.70
CA LEU A 141 -20.99 -5.48 -18.82
C LEU A 141 -20.77 -4.46 -17.70
N THR A 142 -21.78 -3.62 -17.45
CA THR A 142 -21.73 -2.60 -16.40
C THR A 142 -21.62 -3.24 -15.01
N LEU A 143 -22.39 -4.30 -14.75
CA LEU A 143 -22.34 -5.03 -13.49
C LEU A 143 -20.96 -5.68 -13.28
N MET A 144 -20.43 -6.35 -14.32
CA MET A 144 -19.09 -6.95 -14.28
C MET A 144 -17.99 -5.92 -14.08
N SER A 145 -18.04 -4.77 -14.76
CA SER A 145 -17.09 -3.67 -14.56
C SER A 145 -17.17 -3.11 -13.14
N THR A 146 -18.37 -3.04 -12.56
CA THR A 146 -18.58 -2.59 -11.18
C THR A 146 -18.01 -3.59 -10.18
N ASP A 147 -18.20 -4.90 -10.40
CA ASP A 147 -17.63 -5.94 -9.55
C ASP A 147 -16.10 -5.93 -9.59
N VAL A 148 -15.51 -5.72 -10.77
CA VAL A 148 -14.07 -5.52 -10.95
C VAL A 148 -13.56 -4.30 -10.18
N GLU A 149 -14.30 -3.19 -10.20
CA GLU A 149 -13.96 -1.98 -9.45
C GLU A 149 -13.94 -2.27 -7.94
N ARG A 150 -14.98 -2.94 -7.43
CA ARG A 150 -15.09 -3.34 -6.00
C ARG A 150 -13.95 -4.26 -5.58
N ILE A 151 -13.59 -5.21 -6.44
CA ILE A 151 -12.44 -6.11 -6.25
C ILE A 151 -11.13 -5.32 -6.16
N GLY A 152 -10.90 -4.39 -7.08
CA GLY A 152 -9.72 -3.52 -7.08
C GLY A 152 -9.62 -2.70 -5.80
N GLN A 153 -10.76 -2.16 -5.34
CA GLN A 153 -10.84 -1.45 -4.06
C GLN A 153 -10.56 -2.37 -2.87
N GLY A 154 -11.04 -3.62 -2.87
CA GLY A 154 -10.73 -4.56 -1.78
C GLY A 154 -9.23 -4.87 -1.67
N LEU A 155 -8.55 -4.97 -2.81
CA LEU A 155 -7.12 -5.25 -2.88
C LEU A 155 -6.24 -4.15 -2.28
N GLN A 156 -6.73 -2.91 -2.16
CA GLN A 156 -5.99 -1.82 -1.53
C GLN A 156 -5.69 -2.09 -0.05
N PHE A 157 -6.52 -2.91 0.60
CA PHE A 157 -6.41 -3.25 2.02
C PHE A 157 -5.63 -4.55 2.25
N VAL A 158 -5.15 -5.22 1.19
CA VAL A 158 -4.50 -6.53 1.33
C VAL A 158 -3.28 -6.49 2.25
N HIS A 159 -2.54 -5.36 2.24
CA HIS A 159 -1.41 -5.16 3.13
C HIS A 159 -1.81 -4.77 4.55
N GLU A 160 -2.96 -4.13 4.73
CA GLU A 160 -3.47 -3.76 6.04
C GLU A 160 -3.94 -4.98 6.84
N ILE A 161 -4.48 -5.99 6.18
CA ILE A 161 -4.99 -7.22 6.83
C ILE A 161 -3.91 -7.90 7.68
N TRP A 162 -2.66 -7.96 7.21
CA TRP A 162 -1.57 -8.57 7.95
C TRP A 162 -0.71 -7.56 8.70
N ALA A 163 -0.51 -6.35 8.16
CA ALA A 163 0.38 -5.37 8.77
C ALA A 163 -0.23 -4.74 10.02
N THR A 164 -1.54 -4.48 10.04
CA THR A 164 -2.21 -3.82 11.17
C THR A 164 -2.18 -4.67 12.45
N PRO A 165 -2.50 -5.99 12.41
CA PRO A 165 -2.33 -6.84 13.58
C PRO A 165 -0.87 -6.95 14.04
N ALA A 166 0.08 -7.03 13.11
CA ALA A 166 1.50 -7.09 13.45
C ALA A 166 1.99 -5.80 14.13
N GLU A 167 1.62 -4.64 13.59
CA GLU A 167 1.92 -3.33 14.16
C GLU A 167 1.31 -3.18 15.56
N PHE A 168 0.06 -3.60 15.74
CA PHE A 168 -0.62 -3.58 17.03
C PHE A 168 0.07 -4.50 18.06
N GLY A 169 0.48 -5.71 17.64
CA GLY A 169 1.24 -6.63 18.49
C GLY A 169 2.59 -6.04 18.94
N VAL A 170 3.33 -5.41 18.03
CA VAL A 170 4.58 -4.71 18.36
C VAL A 170 4.33 -3.54 19.30
N ALA A 171 3.27 -2.75 19.08
CA ALA A 171 2.90 -1.63 19.94
C ALA A 171 2.58 -2.10 21.37
N ILE A 172 1.79 -3.16 21.53
CA ILE A 172 1.49 -3.77 22.83
C ILE A 172 2.77 -4.27 23.51
N PHE A 173 3.62 -4.99 22.77
CA PHE A 173 4.87 -5.51 23.32
C PHE A 173 5.77 -4.40 23.87
N LEU A 174 5.91 -3.30 23.14
CA LEU A 174 6.70 -2.15 23.59
C LEU A 174 6.05 -1.46 24.79
N LEU A 175 4.73 -1.28 24.79
CA LEU A 175 4.01 -0.73 25.94
C LEU A 175 4.22 -1.57 27.19
N GLN A 176 4.12 -2.90 27.09
CA GLN A 176 4.33 -3.80 28.21
C GLN A 176 5.77 -3.68 28.75
N ARG A 177 6.77 -3.65 27.87
CA ARG A 177 8.16 -3.47 28.24
C ARG A 177 8.39 -2.15 28.99
N GLU A 178 7.76 -1.07 28.51
CA GLU A 178 7.93 0.26 29.08
C GLU A 178 7.25 0.40 30.45
N VAL A 179 6.04 -0.13 30.62
CA VAL A 179 5.35 -0.17 31.91
C VAL A 179 6.11 -1.03 32.92
N ALA A 180 6.64 -2.19 32.50
CA ALA A 180 7.42 -3.06 33.39
C ALA A 180 8.70 -2.38 33.89
N LEU A 181 9.46 -1.73 33.00
CA LEU A 181 10.64 -0.96 33.39
C LEU A 181 10.30 0.22 34.31
N GLY A 182 9.19 0.93 34.03
CA GLY A 182 8.72 2.01 34.89
C GLY A 182 8.25 1.56 36.27
N SER A 183 7.70 0.34 36.40
CA SER A 183 7.27 -0.21 37.68
C SER A 183 8.41 -0.71 38.58
N LEU A 184 9.59 -0.95 38.01
CA LEU A 184 10.78 -1.44 38.71
C LEU A 184 11.75 -0.33 39.12
N ALA A 185 11.54 0.91 38.65
CA ALA A 185 12.37 2.09 38.92
C ALA A 185 11.75 2.96 40.02
#